data_AF-A0A0C2GAM5-F1
#
_entry.id   AF-A0A0C2GAM5-F1
#
_cell.length_a   1.000
_cell.length_b   1.000
_cell.length_c   1.000
_cell.angle_alpha   90.00
_cell.angle_beta   90.00
_cell.angle_gamma   90.00
#
_symmetry.space_group_name_H-M   'P 1'
#
loop_
_entity.id
_entity.type
_entity.pdbx_description
1 polymer ?
#
loop_
_entity_poly.entity_id
_entity_poly.type
_entity_poly.pdbx_seq_one_letter_code
_entity_poly.pdbx_strand_id
1 'polypeptide(L)'
;MRFIVNYTECSTSEAVGVAVEFMKQRNVDVVIGPPCPMPAEIMGYLSTVYKKTMLGWGFLSDSKFSDVDRFPYITKVIPDSLGIFALNRTKRNI
;
A
#
# COMPACT_ATOMS: atom_id res chain seq x y z
N MET A 1 -21.78 5.68 2.68
CA MET A 1 -20.34 5.33 2.76
C MET A 1 -19.96 5.22 4.23
N ARG A 2 -19.32 4.13 4.66
CA ARG A 2 -18.91 3.89 6.04
C ARG A 2 -17.40 3.68 6.09
N PHE A 3 -16.75 4.36 7.02
CA PHE A 3 -15.32 4.18 7.28
C PHE A 3 -15.13 3.34 8.56
N ILE A 4 -14.15 2.45 8.52
CA ILE A 4 -13.72 1.64 9.67
C ILE A 4 -12.21 1.84 9.76
N VAL A 5 -11.72 2.14 10.96
CA VAL A 5 -10.32 2.50 11.20
C VAL A 5 -9.78 1.61 12.30
N ASN A 6 -8.58 1.08 12.10
CA ASN A 6 -7.81 0.36 13.10
C ASN A 6 -6.33 0.67 12.92
N TYR A 7 -5.56 0.65 14.00
CA TYR A 7 -4.15 1.04 14.01
C TYR A 7 -3.26 -0.19 13.93
N THR A 8 -2.26 -0.13 13.06
CA THR A 8 -1.27 -1.22 12.91
C THR A 8 -0.01 -0.97 13.72
N GLU A 9 0.13 0.19 14.38
CA GLU A 9 1.30 0.57 15.21
C GLU A 9 2.66 0.36 14.51
N CYS A 10 2.70 0.60 13.20
CA CYS A 10 3.83 0.30 12.31
C CYS A 10 4.42 -1.13 12.44
N SER A 11 3.63 -2.06 12.95
CA SER A 11 3.99 -3.46 13.16
C SER A 11 3.32 -4.37 12.14
N THR A 12 4.04 -5.42 11.74
CA THR A 12 3.58 -6.38 10.73
C THR A 12 2.52 -7.33 11.29
N SER A 13 2.65 -7.77 12.54
CA SER A 13 1.67 -8.68 13.18
C SER A 13 0.28 -8.03 13.29
N GLU A 14 0.23 -6.79 13.73
CA GLU A 14 -0.98 -5.99 13.89
C GLU A 14 -1.59 -5.71 12.52
N ALA A 15 -0.76 -5.39 11.53
CA ALA A 15 -1.20 -5.19 10.15
C ALA A 15 -1.84 -6.45 9.54
N VAL A 16 -1.31 -7.64 9.82
CA VAL A 16 -1.93 -8.91 9.40
C VAL A 16 -3.30 -9.08 10.06
N GLY A 17 -3.39 -8.85 11.37
CA GLY A 17 -4.66 -8.95 12.11
C GLY A 17 -5.73 -8.02 11.54
N VAL A 18 -5.38 -6.74 11.36
CA VAL A 18 -6.27 -5.71 10.78
C VAL A 18 -6.66 -6.06 9.35
N ALA A 19 -5.71 -6.52 8.51
CA ALA A 19 -6.00 -6.90 7.14
C ALA A 19 -6.96 -8.09 7.06
N VAL A 20 -6.77 -9.12 7.88
CA VAL A 20 -7.69 -10.27 7.93
C VAL A 20 -9.08 -9.84 8.40
N GLU A 21 -9.16 -8.99 9.43
CA GLU A 21 -10.42 -8.42 9.89
C GLU A 21 -11.13 -7.67 8.75
N PHE A 22 -10.43 -6.76 8.08
CA PHE A 22 -11.05 -5.86 7.11
C PHE A 22 -11.35 -6.54 5.78
N MET A 23 -10.36 -7.23 5.21
CA MET A 23 -10.45 -7.80 3.86
C MET A 23 -11.28 -9.09 3.84
N LYS A 24 -11.21 -9.91 4.89
CA LYS A 24 -11.88 -11.22 4.95
C LYS A 24 -13.16 -11.19 5.79
N GLN A 25 -13.08 -10.74 7.05
CA GLN A 25 -14.23 -10.85 7.97
C GLN A 25 -15.29 -9.79 7.69
N ARG A 26 -14.88 -8.53 7.57
CA ARG A 26 -15.76 -7.40 7.25
C ARG A 26 -15.99 -7.22 5.76
N ASN A 27 -15.17 -7.86 4.93
CA ASN A 27 -15.27 -7.86 3.47
C ASN A 27 -15.40 -6.45 2.86
N VAL A 28 -14.59 -5.50 3.33
CA VAL A 28 -14.64 -4.11 2.85
C VAL A 28 -14.35 -4.02 1.35
N ASP A 29 -14.85 -2.96 0.70
CA ASP A 29 -14.66 -2.75 -0.75
C ASP A 29 -13.22 -2.31 -1.08
N VAL A 30 -12.67 -1.41 -0.26
CA VAL A 30 -11.34 -0.83 -0.42
C VAL A 30 -10.67 -0.69 0.94
N VAL A 31 -9.37 -0.93 1.01
CA VAL A 31 -8.54 -0.69 2.20
C VAL A 31 -7.62 0.49 1.95
N ILE A 32 -7.57 1.45 2.87
CA ILE A 32 -6.49 2.44 2.90
C ILE A 32 -5.37 1.84 3.75
N GLY A 33 -4.25 1.51 3.11
CA GLY A 33 -3.15 0.81 3.76
C GLY A 33 -2.43 1.68 4.80
N PRO A 34 -1.63 1.08 5.68
CA PRO A 34 -0.83 1.80 6.66
C PRO A 34 0.26 2.64 5.96
N PRO A 35 0.65 3.78 6.53
CA PRO A 35 1.64 4.67 5.94
C PRO A 35 3.09 4.17 6.07
N CYS A 36 3.31 3.14 6.90
CA CYS A 36 4.62 2.54 7.17
C CYS A 36 4.93 1.41 6.15
N PRO A 37 6.16 1.34 5.59
CA PRO A 37 6.48 0.38 4.52
C PRO A 37 6.32 -1.10 4.89
N MET A 38 6.83 -1.55 6.04
CA MET A 38 6.77 -2.98 6.39
C MET A 38 5.33 -3.49 6.59
N PRO A 39 4.46 -2.78 7.35
CA PRO A 39 3.04 -3.10 7.41
C PRO A 39 2.33 -3.05 6.05
N ALA A 40 2.63 -2.05 5.23
CA ALA A 40 1.98 -1.89 3.94
C ALA A 40 2.35 -3.02 2.97
N GLU A 41 3.59 -3.51 3.04
CA GLU A 41 4.05 -4.65 2.24
C GLU A 41 3.28 -5.93 2.57
N ILE A 42 3.14 -6.28 3.85
CA ILE A 42 2.37 -7.47 4.23
C ILE A 42 0.88 -7.31 3.90
N MET A 43 0.31 -6.12 4.10
CA MET A 43 -1.08 -5.85 3.69
C MET A 43 -1.25 -5.89 2.18
N GLY A 44 -0.24 -5.52 1.40
CA GLY A 44 -0.20 -5.64 -0.05
C GLY A 44 -0.22 -7.08 -0.56
N TYR A 45 0.45 -7.99 0.14
CA TYR A 45 0.33 -9.42 -0.16
C TYR A 45 -1.06 -9.95 0.19
N LEU A 46 -1.59 -9.59 1.36
CA LEU A 46 -2.93 -10.00 1.77
C LEU A 46 -4.02 -9.43 0.87
N SER A 47 -3.82 -8.23 0.33
CA SER A 47 -4.74 -7.61 -0.64
C SER A 47 -4.82 -8.43 -1.92
N THR A 48 -3.71 -9.05 -2.34
CA THR A 48 -3.67 -9.98 -3.47
C THR A 48 -4.37 -11.30 -3.16
N VAL A 49 -4.16 -11.85 -1.95
CA VAL A 49 -4.83 -13.09 -1.50
C VAL A 49 -6.34 -12.92 -1.42
N TYR A 50 -6.80 -11.81 -0.83
CA TYR A 50 -8.23 -11.53 -0.65
C TYR A 50 -8.86 -10.78 -1.81
N LYS A 51 -8.09 -10.45 -2.85
CA LYS A 51 -8.50 -9.70 -4.05
C LYS A 51 -9.20 -8.38 -3.69
N LYS A 52 -8.59 -7.61 -2.78
CA LYS A 52 -9.10 -6.33 -2.29
C LYS A 52 -8.20 -5.19 -2.72
N THR A 53 -8.76 -4.14 -3.29
CA THR A 53 -7.99 -2.95 -3.66
C THR A 53 -7.45 -2.27 -2.40
N MET A 54 -6.14 -2.01 -2.38
CA MET A 54 -5.45 -1.30 -1.32
C MET A 54 -4.88 0.03 -1.84
N LEU A 55 -5.23 1.12 -1.18
CA LEU A 55 -4.70 2.45 -1.45
C LEU A 55 -3.46 2.72 -0.58
N GLY A 56 -2.31 2.88 -1.23
CA GLY A 56 -1.05 3.21 -0.59
C GLY A 56 -0.83 4.73 -0.45
N TRP A 57 -0.39 5.17 0.71
CA TRP A 57 -0.05 6.56 1.02
C TRP A 57 1.10 6.63 2.03
N GLY A 58 1.57 7.83 2.37
CA GLY A 58 2.66 7.99 3.35
C GLY A 58 4.03 7.59 2.79
N PHE A 59 4.80 6.80 3.54
CA PHE A 59 6.21 6.49 3.23
C PHE A 59 6.40 5.38 2.18
N LEU A 60 5.42 5.17 1.30
CA LEU A 60 5.46 4.14 0.24
C LEU A 60 6.12 4.65 -1.05
N SER A 61 7.22 5.39 -0.91
CA SER A 61 8.02 5.90 -2.03
C SER A 61 9.01 4.88 -2.59
N ASP A 62 9.17 3.72 -1.96
CA ASP A 62 9.95 2.62 -2.52
C ASP A 62 9.31 2.14 -3.84
N SER A 63 10.13 2.02 -4.88
CA SER A 63 9.73 1.52 -6.20
C SER A 63 9.12 0.13 -6.17
N LYS A 64 9.41 -0.69 -5.15
CA LYS A 64 8.80 -2.03 -5.02
C LYS A 64 7.27 -1.98 -4.97
N PHE A 65 6.68 -0.90 -4.44
CA PHE A 65 5.22 -0.74 -4.37
C PHE A 65 4.59 -0.32 -5.70
N SER A 66 5.39 -0.01 -6.72
CA SER A 66 4.93 0.23 -8.10
C SER A 66 5.03 -1.03 -8.98
N ASP A 67 5.54 -2.15 -8.44
CA ASP A 67 5.61 -3.43 -9.15
C ASP A 67 4.22 -4.07 -9.20
N VAL A 68 3.58 -3.98 -10.37
CA VAL A 68 2.22 -4.49 -10.61
C VAL A 68 2.15 -6.01 -10.68
N ASP A 69 3.26 -6.68 -11.01
CA ASP A 69 3.32 -8.14 -11.03
C ASP A 69 3.36 -8.67 -9.60
N ARG A 70 4.05 -7.95 -8.71
CA ARG A 70 4.13 -8.29 -7.28
C ARG A 70 2.92 -7.83 -6.47
N PHE A 71 2.36 -6.66 -6.78
CA PHE A 71 1.28 -6.04 -6.02
C PHE A 71 0.11 -5.57 -6.91
N PRO A 72 -0.61 -6.50 -7.57
CA PRO A 72 -1.64 -6.16 -8.56
C PRO A 72 -2.86 -5.42 -7.99
N TYR A 73 -3.07 -5.48 -6.67
CA TYR A 73 -4.17 -4.82 -5.98
C TYR A 73 -3.77 -3.54 -5.23
N ILE A 74 -2.53 -3.07 -5.39
CA ILE A 74 -2.09 -1.79 -4.78
C ILE A 74 -2.22 -0.66 -5.79
N THR A 75 -2.77 0.47 -5.33
CA THR A 75 -2.67 1.75 -6.02
C THR A 75 -2.17 2.77 -5.03
N LYS A 76 -1.04 3.42 -5.32
CA LYS A 76 -0.49 4.45 -4.43
C LYS A 76 -0.60 5.84 -5.02
N VAL A 77 -0.79 6.82 -4.15
CA VAL A 77 -0.91 8.25 -4.53
C VAL A 77 0.43 8.99 -4.49
N ILE A 78 1.50 8.31 -4.08
CA ILE A 78 2.84 8.88 -3.89
C ILE A 78 3.76 8.37 -5.02
N PRO A 79 4.55 9.24 -5.66
CA PRO A 79 5.54 8.81 -6.65
C PRO A 79 6.62 7.92 -6.01
N ASP A 80 7.12 6.92 -6.76
CA ASP A 80 8.32 6.19 -6.31
C ASP A 80 9.61 6.96 -6.56
N SER A 81 10.66 6.52 -5.85
CA SER A 81 12.03 6.97 -5.97
C SER A 81 12.57 6.89 -7.40
N LEU A 82 12.21 5.88 -8.19
CA LEU A 82 12.66 5.76 -9.59
C LEU A 82 12.00 6.83 -10.47
N GLY A 83 10.69 7.05 -10.32
CA GLY A 83 9.95 8.11 -10.99
C GLY A 83 10.49 9.50 -10.62
N ILE A 84 10.76 9.73 -9.32
CA ILE A 84 11.36 10.99 -8.85
C ILE A 84 12.76 11.17 -9.46
N PHE A 85 13.58 10.11 -9.50
CA PHE A 85 14.92 10.17 -10.08
C PHE A 85 14.89 10.46 -11.59
N ALA A 86 13.97 9.84 -12.32
CA ALA A 86 13.76 10.06 -13.73
C ALA A 86 13.35 11.52 -14.01
N LEU A 87 12.39 12.05 -13.25
CA LEU A 87 11.96 13.46 -13.36
C LEU A 87 13.11 14.44 -13.10
N ASN A 88 13.98 14.14 -12.12
CA ASN A 88 15.13 14.98 -11.80
C ASN A 88 16.22 14.93 -12.90
N ARG A 89 16.36 13.80 -13.61
CA ARG A 89 17.25 13.74 -14.79
C ARG A 89 16.72 14.58 -15.94
N THR A 90 15.42 14.53 -16.22
CA THR A 90 14.81 15.33 -17.29
C THR A 90 14.94 16.82 -17.03
N LYS A 91 14.78 17.27 -15.78
CA LYS A 91 15.01 18.69 -15.40
C LYS A 91 16.47 19.15 -15.50
N ARG A 92 17.45 18.24 -15.38
CA ARG A 92 18.89 18.58 -15.49
C ARG A 92 19.41 18.71 -16.92
N ASN A 93 18.64 18.28 -17.91
CA ASN A 93 18.98 18.35 -19.32
C ASN A 93 18.25 19.51 -20.06
N ILE A 94 17.76 20.50 -19.31
CA ILE A 94 17.14 21.74 -19.80
C ILE A 94 17.89 22.91 -19.18
#